data_AF-A0AAJ2V9S8-F1
#
_entry.id   AF-A0AAJ2V9S8-F1
#
_cell.length_a   1.000
_cell.length_b   1.000
_cell.length_c   1.000
_cell.angle_alpha   90.00
_cell.angle_beta   90.00
_cell.angle_gamma   90.00
#
_symmetry.space_group_name_H-M   'P 1'
#
loop_
_entity.id
_entity.type
_entity.pdbx_description
1 polymer ?
#
loop_
_entity_poly.entity_id
_entity_poly.type
_entity_poly.pdbx_seq_one_letter_code
_entity_poly.pdbx_strand_id
1 'polypeptide(L)'
;MTQHTTETIAAALHGLQYGRAFPPKDIAQQAKESGIVIVYGYSDDNMELDGAIRDEFGCYSGGTAHVSAQGLLQDWESVLERGEKQEIKDWLELESNAREITAVWAPRDSEISWVYETDIPHKTFHLMDGDDIYCIGIVFALADL
;
A
#
# COMPACT_ATOMS: atom_id res chain seq x y z
N MET A 1 14.76 2.40 20.94
CA MET A 1 14.08 1.74 19.82
C MET A 1 14.96 1.93 18.61
N THR A 2 15.30 0.86 17.88
CA THR A 2 16.07 0.97 16.64
C THR A 2 15.11 1.48 15.57
N GLN A 3 15.39 2.63 14.96
CA GLN A 3 14.57 3.15 13.88
C GLN A 3 14.93 2.40 12.60
N HIS A 4 13.95 1.77 11.95
CA HIS A 4 14.14 1.10 10.67
C HIS A 4 13.98 2.10 9.52
N THR A 5 14.60 1.79 8.39
CA THR A 5 14.51 2.54 7.12
C THR A 5 13.69 1.76 6.10
N THR A 6 13.20 2.44 5.07
CA THR A 6 12.49 1.79 3.95
C THR A 6 13.38 0.73 3.29
N GLU A 7 14.68 0.95 3.17
CA GLU A 7 15.65 -0.05 2.69
C GLU A 7 15.66 -1.31 3.57
N THR A 8 15.74 -1.15 4.89
CA THR A 8 15.83 -2.31 5.79
C THR A 8 14.53 -3.12 5.85
N ILE A 9 13.37 -2.45 5.78
CA ILE A 9 12.08 -3.13 5.74
C ILE A 9 11.89 -3.85 4.40
N ALA A 10 12.19 -3.20 3.27
CA ALA A 10 12.14 -3.84 1.95
C ALA A 10 13.02 -5.09 1.89
N ALA A 11 14.25 -5.00 2.40
CA ALA A 11 15.18 -6.12 2.42
C ALA A 11 14.67 -7.29 3.30
N ALA A 12 13.98 -7.01 4.40
CA ALA A 12 13.41 -8.03 5.28
C ALA A 12 12.18 -8.73 4.66
N LEU A 13 11.46 -8.06 3.76
CA LEU A 13 10.29 -8.59 3.06
C LEU A 13 10.66 -9.33 1.76
N HIS A 14 11.80 -8.98 1.15
CA HIS A 14 12.20 -9.47 -0.15
C HIS A 14 12.37 -11.00 -0.17
N GLY A 15 11.65 -11.66 -1.07
CA GLY A 15 11.69 -13.10 -1.27
C GLY A 15 10.83 -13.90 -0.29
N LEU A 16 10.08 -13.24 0.60
CA LEU A 16 9.10 -13.93 1.43
C LEU A 16 7.96 -14.51 0.59
N GLN A 17 7.32 -15.54 1.11
CA GLN A 17 6.17 -16.17 0.46
C GLN A 17 4.89 -15.40 0.76
N TYR A 18 4.06 -15.25 -0.26
CA TYR A 18 2.68 -14.80 -0.17
C TYR A 18 1.88 -15.72 0.76
N GLY A 19 0.91 -15.14 1.47
CA GLY A 19 -0.05 -15.91 2.25
C GLY A 19 -0.64 -15.11 3.41
N ARG A 20 -1.55 -15.75 4.16
CA ARG A 20 -2.34 -15.12 5.24
C ARG A 20 -1.52 -14.52 6.39
N ALA A 21 -0.26 -14.90 6.52
CA ALA A 21 0.62 -14.44 7.57
C ALA A 21 1.59 -13.33 7.09
N PHE A 22 1.45 -12.88 5.85
CA PHE A 22 2.23 -11.79 5.30
C PHE A 22 1.56 -10.42 5.57
N PRO A 23 2.33 -9.38 5.89
CA PRO A 23 3.74 -9.43 6.32
C PRO A 23 3.88 -10.07 7.72
N PRO A 24 5.04 -10.64 8.06
CA PRO A 24 5.31 -11.11 9.43
C PRO A 24 5.03 -10.00 10.46
N LYS A 25 4.35 -10.36 11.55
CA LYS A 25 3.87 -9.40 12.56
C LYS A 25 4.98 -8.52 13.15
N ASP A 26 6.17 -9.08 13.33
CA ASP A 26 7.34 -8.37 13.84
C ASP A 26 7.85 -7.32 12.84
N ILE A 27 7.89 -7.65 11.55
CA ILE A 27 8.27 -6.70 10.49
C ILE A 27 7.20 -5.60 10.36
N ALA A 28 5.91 -5.96 10.39
CA ALA A 28 4.81 -5.00 10.37
C ALA A 28 4.88 -4.02 11.56
N GLN A 29 5.19 -4.53 12.76
CA GLN A 29 5.36 -3.71 13.95
C GLN A 29 6.60 -2.80 13.85
N GLN A 30 7.72 -3.29 13.33
CA GLN A 30 8.92 -2.47 13.08
C GLN A 30 8.65 -1.35 12.08
N ALA A 31 7.92 -1.65 11.00
CA ALA A 31 7.50 -0.66 10.01
C ALA A 31 6.60 0.40 10.66
N LYS A 32 5.60 -0.02 11.43
CA LYS A 32 4.71 0.87 12.18
C LYS A 32 5.46 1.81 13.12
N GLU A 33 6.36 1.28 13.95
CA GLU A 33 7.16 2.08 14.90
C GLU A 33 8.11 3.06 14.20
N SER A 34 8.49 2.77 12.96
CA SER A 34 9.39 3.59 12.15
C SER A 34 8.66 4.57 11.21
N GLY A 35 7.31 4.58 11.23
CA GLY A 35 6.53 5.39 10.31
C GLY A 35 6.65 4.95 8.85
N ILE A 36 6.82 3.65 8.60
CA ILE A 36 6.93 3.07 7.27
C ILE A 36 5.63 2.34 6.93
N VAL A 37 5.15 2.55 5.72
CA VAL A 37 3.99 1.86 5.14
C VAL A 37 4.49 0.80 4.16
N ILE A 38 3.88 -0.37 4.23
CA ILE A 38 4.12 -1.51 3.34
C ILE A 38 2.88 -1.66 2.44
N VAL A 39 3.08 -1.72 1.13
CA VAL A 39 2.01 -1.92 0.15
C VAL A 39 2.28 -3.20 -0.63
N TYR A 40 1.28 -4.06 -0.74
CA TYR A 40 1.38 -5.34 -1.43
C TYR A 40 0.02 -5.83 -1.90
N GLY A 41 0.04 -6.73 -2.88
CA GLY A 41 -1.18 -7.32 -3.41
C GLY A 41 -1.64 -8.49 -2.56
N TYR A 42 -2.95 -8.65 -2.41
CA TYR A 42 -3.55 -9.82 -1.80
C TYR A 42 -4.75 -10.25 -2.64
N SER A 43 -4.78 -11.52 -3.04
CA SER A 43 -5.79 -12.03 -3.99
C SER A 43 -5.74 -11.31 -5.35
N ASP A 44 -6.80 -11.43 -6.15
CA ASP A 44 -6.99 -10.79 -7.46
C ASP A 44 -7.79 -9.47 -7.40
N ASP A 45 -8.14 -9.03 -6.20
CA ASP A 45 -9.05 -7.91 -5.98
C ASP A 45 -8.60 -6.88 -4.95
N ASN A 46 -7.49 -7.10 -4.22
CA ASN A 46 -7.11 -6.24 -3.11
C ASN A 46 -5.65 -5.76 -3.15
N MET A 47 -5.47 -4.46 -2.86
CA MET A 47 -4.21 -3.89 -2.41
C MET A 47 -4.26 -3.69 -0.90
N GLU A 48 -3.27 -4.22 -0.19
CA GLU A 48 -3.16 -4.12 1.27
C GLU A 48 -2.13 -3.06 1.66
N LEU A 49 -2.43 -2.32 2.73
CA LEU A 49 -1.48 -1.47 3.44
C LEU A 49 -1.26 -2.02 4.85
N ASP A 50 0.00 -2.17 5.27
CA ASP A 50 0.35 -2.50 6.66
C ASP A 50 1.53 -1.64 7.17
N GLY A 51 1.79 -1.70 8.47
CA GLY A 51 2.78 -0.87 9.15
C GLY A 51 2.17 0.40 9.73
N ALA A 52 2.66 1.57 9.29
CA ALA A 52 2.24 2.86 9.82
C ALA A 52 0.79 3.22 9.45
N ILE A 53 0.35 2.81 8.25
CA ILE A 53 -1.06 2.78 7.83
C ILE A 53 -1.45 1.32 7.72
N ARG A 54 -2.63 0.97 8.26
CA ARG A 54 -3.21 -0.36 8.13
C ARG A 54 -4.62 -0.23 7.57
N ASP A 55 -4.78 -0.60 6.31
CA ASP A 55 -6.03 -0.47 5.57
C ASP A 55 -5.97 -1.32 4.30
N GLU A 56 -7.08 -1.39 3.56
CA GLU A 56 -7.16 -2.09 2.28
C GLU A 56 -7.84 -1.23 1.21
N PHE A 57 -7.47 -1.46 -0.04
CA PHE A 57 -8.09 -0.85 -1.20
C PHE A 57 -8.54 -1.95 -2.17
N GLY A 58 -9.86 -2.10 -2.30
CA GLY A 58 -10.45 -2.98 -3.29
C GLY A 58 -10.22 -2.43 -4.70
N CYS A 59 -9.46 -3.15 -5.51
CA CYS A 59 -9.07 -2.76 -6.85
C CYS A 59 -9.10 -3.95 -7.81
N TYR A 60 -10.28 -4.51 -8.04
CA TYR A 60 -10.45 -5.60 -9.01
C TYR A 60 -9.97 -5.17 -10.40
N SER A 61 -8.99 -5.89 -10.94
CA SER A 61 -8.28 -5.52 -12.19
C SER A 61 -7.46 -4.23 -12.12
N GLY A 62 -7.06 -3.81 -10.92
CA GLY A 62 -6.26 -2.60 -10.68
C GLY A 62 -7.10 -1.36 -10.36
N GLY A 63 -6.43 -0.26 -10.09
CA GLY A 63 -7.07 1.01 -9.71
C GLY A 63 -6.10 1.97 -9.05
N THR A 64 -6.54 3.21 -8.81
CA THR A 64 -5.72 4.25 -8.17
C THR A 64 -6.30 4.61 -6.82
N ALA A 65 -5.54 4.34 -5.77
CA ALA A 65 -5.85 4.75 -4.42
C ALA A 65 -5.25 6.11 -4.12
N HIS A 66 -5.94 6.89 -3.29
CA HIS A 66 -5.42 8.14 -2.75
C HIS A 66 -5.05 7.91 -1.28
N VAL A 67 -3.80 8.22 -0.93
CA VAL A 67 -3.27 8.05 0.42
C VAL A 67 -2.82 9.39 0.98
N SER A 68 -3.18 9.64 2.23
CA SER A 68 -2.75 10.80 3.02
C SER A 68 -2.02 10.32 4.29
N ALA A 69 -1.43 11.25 5.03
CA ALA A 69 -0.87 10.95 6.35
C ALA A 69 -1.92 10.38 7.34
N GLN A 70 -3.22 10.54 7.06
CA GLN A 70 -4.32 10.03 7.85
C GLN A 70 -4.79 8.62 7.42
N GLY A 71 -4.32 8.11 6.27
CA GLY A 71 -4.73 6.81 5.73
C GLY A 71 -5.21 6.90 4.28
N LEU A 72 -5.84 5.81 3.81
CA LEU A 72 -6.51 5.81 2.52
C LEU A 72 -7.75 6.70 2.55
N LEU A 73 -7.98 7.41 1.46
CA LEU A 73 -9.21 8.15 1.27
C LEU A 73 -10.32 7.18 0.85
N GLN A 74 -11.52 7.43 1.38
CA GLN A 74 -12.72 6.72 0.93
C GLN A 74 -13.03 7.08 -0.52
N ASP A 75 -13.69 6.16 -1.21
CA ASP A 75 -14.25 6.40 -2.53
C ASP A 75 -15.13 7.66 -2.54
N TRP A 76 -14.89 8.52 -3.53
CA TRP A 76 -15.55 9.82 -3.63
C TRP A 76 -17.07 9.70 -3.83
N GLU A 77 -17.52 8.73 -4.64
CA GLU A 77 -18.96 8.52 -4.87
C GLU A 77 -19.66 8.14 -3.56
N SER A 78 -19.03 7.28 -2.77
CA SER A 78 -19.53 6.90 -1.44
C SER A 78 -19.62 8.08 -0.48
N VAL A 79 -18.61 8.98 -0.49
CA VAL A 79 -18.60 10.21 0.32
C VAL A 79 -19.69 11.18 -0.14
N LEU A 80 -19.93 11.32 -1.45
CA LEU A 80 -20.99 12.18 -1.97
C LEU A 80 -22.39 11.67 -1.65
N GLU A 81 -22.61 10.37 -1.73
CA GLU A 81 -23.93 9.77 -1.51
C GLU A 81 -24.34 9.77 -0.03
N ARG A 82 -23.38 9.53 0.86
CA ARG A 82 -23.64 9.25 2.29
C ARG A 82 -23.08 10.29 3.23
N GLY A 83 -22.15 11.11 2.76
CA GLY A 83 -21.40 12.02 3.59
C GLY A 83 -22.18 13.26 3.99
N GLU A 84 -21.98 13.69 5.22
CA GLU A 84 -22.46 14.99 5.66
C GLU A 84 -21.57 16.14 5.14
N LYS A 85 -22.08 17.37 5.20
CA LYS A 85 -21.35 18.56 4.69
C LYS A 85 -19.94 18.71 5.26
N GLN A 86 -19.71 18.27 6.50
CA GLN A 86 -18.38 18.34 7.11
C GLN A 86 -17.47 17.25 6.55
N GLU A 87 -17.96 16.02 6.41
CA GLU A 87 -17.20 14.89 5.84
C GLU A 87 -16.76 15.16 4.40
N ILE A 88 -17.63 15.79 3.59
CA ILE A 88 -17.29 16.22 2.22
C ILE A 88 -16.14 17.23 2.23
N LYS A 89 -16.13 18.18 3.19
CA LYS A 89 -15.06 19.17 3.28
C LYS A 89 -13.74 18.54 3.74
N ASP A 90 -13.81 17.68 4.74
CA ASP A 90 -12.65 16.99 5.28
C ASP A 90 -12.02 16.11 4.18
N TRP A 91 -12.84 15.43 3.37
CA TRP A 91 -12.37 14.67 2.22
C TRP A 91 -11.63 15.54 1.20
N LEU A 92 -12.19 16.69 0.80
CA LEU A 92 -11.55 17.60 -0.16
C LEU A 92 -10.22 18.18 0.39
N GLU A 93 -10.13 18.40 1.70
CA GLU A 93 -8.88 18.84 2.34
C GLU A 93 -7.83 17.72 2.32
N LEU A 94 -8.23 16.47 2.62
CA LEU A 94 -7.35 15.31 2.52
C LEU A 94 -6.89 15.06 1.09
N GLU A 95 -7.80 15.12 0.10
CA GLU A 95 -7.51 14.90 -1.32
C GLU A 95 -6.44 15.88 -1.82
N SER A 96 -6.53 17.15 -1.42
CA SER A 96 -5.58 18.18 -1.83
C SER A 96 -4.13 17.93 -1.41
N ASN A 97 -3.92 17.07 -0.40
CA ASN A 97 -2.61 16.67 0.09
C ASN A 97 -2.35 15.17 -0.10
N ALA A 98 -3.25 14.46 -0.78
CA ALA A 98 -3.11 13.03 -1.00
C ALA A 98 -2.12 12.75 -2.12
N ARG A 99 -1.54 11.57 -2.07
CA ARG A 99 -0.66 11.01 -3.09
C ARG A 99 -1.33 9.81 -3.72
N GLU A 100 -1.06 9.57 -4.99
CA GLU A 100 -1.65 8.46 -5.72
C GLU A 100 -0.76 7.22 -5.66
N ILE A 101 -1.39 6.06 -5.46
CA ILE A 101 -0.77 4.76 -5.67
C ILE A 101 -1.65 4.00 -6.66
N THR A 102 -1.13 3.77 -7.86
CA THR A 102 -1.80 2.99 -8.88
C THR A 102 -1.41 1.52 -8.74
N ALA A 103 -2.37 0.68 -8.39
CA ALA A 103 -2.27 -0.76 -8.39
C ALA A 103 -2.50 -1.27 -9.82
N VAL A 104 -1.47 -1.88 -10.41
CA VAL A 104 -1.52 -2.45 -11.75
C VAL A 104 -1.65 -3.97 -11.63
N TRP A 105 -2.80 -4.48 -12.04
CA TRP A 105 -3.08 -5.91 -12.12
C TRP A 105 -2.57 -6.50 -13.43
N ALA A 106 -1.89 -7.64 -13.35
CA ALA A 106 -1.36 -8.40 -14.47
C ALA A 106 -0.72 -7.51 -15.56
N PRO A 107 0.33 -6.74 -15.23
CA PRO A 107 1.02 -5.88 -16.17
C PRO A 107 1.36 -6.61 -17.47
N ARG A 108 1.17 -5.91 -18.59
CA ARG A 108 1.37 -6.46 -19.93
C ARG A 108 2.78 -7.05 -20.07
N ASP A 109 2.87 -8.19 -20.74
CA ASP A 109 4.15 -8.87 -21.02
C ASP A 109 4.92 -9.29 -19.74
N SER A 110 4.21 -9.50 -18.62
CA SER A 110 4.72 -9.99 -17.34
C SER A 110 3.85 -11.11 -16.77
N GLU A 111 4.45 -12.01 -15.98
CA GLU A 111 3.74 -13.07 -15.24
C GLU A 111 3.39 -12.64 -13.80
N ILE A 112 3.78 -11.43 -13.40
CA ILE A 112 3.55 -10.87 -12.08
C ILE A 112 2.09 -10.43 -11.96
N SER A 113 1.44 -10.74 -10.84
CA SER A 113 0.04 -10.37 -10.62
C SER A 113 -0.12 -8.90 -10.21
N TRP A 114 0.76 -8.39 -9.34
CA TRP A 114 0.66 -7.03 -8.81
C TRP A 114 1.96 -6.24 -8.90
N VAL A 115 1.86 -5.02 -9.41
CA VAL A 115 2.90 -3.98 -9.29
C VAL A 115 2.26 -2.63 -8.96
N TYR A 116 3.05 -1.70 -8.42
CA TYR A 116 2.56 -0.40 -7.98
C TYR A 116 3.33 0.74 -8.65
N GLU A 117 2.59 1.77 -9.06
CA GLU A 117 3.13 3.00 -9.64
C GLU A 117 2.75 4.19 -8.75
N THR A 118 3.75 4.98 -8.37
CA THR A 118 3.58 6.18 -7.55
C THR A 118 4.81 7.08 -7.69
N ASP A 119 4.64 8.36 -7.39
CA ASP A 119 5.72 9.34 -7.29
C ASP A 119 6.22 9.53 -5.84
N ILE A 120 5.63 8.82 -4.87
CA ILE A 120 6.14 8.74 -3.50
C ILE A 120 7.52 8.06 -3.51
N PRO A 121 8.56 8.64 -2.90
CA PRO A 121 9.84 7.95 -2.69
C PRO A 121 9.67 6.61 -1.98
N HIS A 122 10.11 5.52 -2.62
CA HIS A 122 9.89 4.18 -2.09
C HIS A 122 11.05 3.21 -2.41
N LYS A 123 11.01 2.05 -1.77
CA LYS A 123 11.79 0.85 -2.14
C LYS A 123 10.84 -0.27 -2.53
N THR A 124 11.32 -1.18 -3.36
CA THR A 124 10.56 -2.33 -3.81
C THR A 124 11.04 -3.61 -3.13
N PHE A 125 10.16 -4.59 -3.01
CA PHE A 125 10.49 -5.96 -2.60
C PHE A 125 9.69 -6.95 -3.43
N HIS A 126 10.17 -8.19 -3.53
CA HIS A 126 9.45 -9.26 -4.23
C HIS A 126 8.72 -10.12 -3.20
N LEU A 127 7.45 -10.38 -3.46
CA LEU A 127 6.64 -11.36 -2.77
C LEU A 127 6.45 -12.56 -3.69
N MET A 128 6.77 -13.75 -3.19
CA MET A 128 6.86 -14.98 -3.99
C MET A 128 5.60 -15.83 -3.84
N ASP A 129 5.22 -16.57 -4.87
CA ASP A 129 4.29 -17.70 -4.78
C ASP A 129 4.99 -18.95 -5.33
N GLY A 130 5.50 -19.79 -4.42
CA GLY A 130 6.43 -20.84 -4.78
C GLY A 130 7.75 -20.25 -5.29
N ASP A 131 8.07 -20.56 -6.54
CA ASP A 131 9.31 -20.09 -7.21
C ASP A 131 9.09 -18.82 -8.04
N ASP A 132 7.83 -18.39 -8.22
CA ASP A 132 7.47 -17.27 -9.08
C ASP A 132 7.26 -15.98 -8.27
N ILE A 133 7.50 -14.83 -8.89
CA ILE A 133 7.20 -13.52 -8.27
C ILE A 133 5.71 -13.25 -8.45
N TYR A 134 4.98 -13.24 -7.35
CA TYR A 134 3.56 -12.92 -7.33
C TYR A 134 3.31 -11.40 -7.36
N CYS A 135 4.06 -10.64 -6.54
CA CYS A 135 3.89 -9.20 -6.40
C CYS A 135 5.23 -8.48 -6.24
N ILE A 136 5.38 -7.33 -6.90
CA ILE A 136 6.41 -6.34 -6.58
C ILE A 136 5.76 -5.29 -5.67
N GLY A 137 5.90 -5.50 -4.36
CA GLY A 137 5.40 -4.58 -3.34
C GLY A 137 6.32 -3.37 -3.18
N ILE A 138 5.80 -2.32 -2.54
CA ILE A 138 6.56 -1.11 -2.23
C ILE A 138 6.54 -0.83 -0.72
N VAL A 139 7.57 -0.13 -0.25
CA VAL A 139 7.62 0.45 1.09
C VAL A 139 8.03 1.91 1.00
N PHE A 140 7.33 2.77 1.73
CA PHE A 140 7.59 4.21 1.75
C PHE A 140 7.47 4.76 3.17
N ALA A 141 8.09 5.91 3.44
CA ALA A 141 7.96 6.55 4.74
C ALA A 141 6.73 7.48 4.75
N LEU A 142 5.97 7.46 5.84
CA LEU A 142 4.81 8.33 6.04
C LEU A 142 5.18 9.82 5.97
N ALA A 143 6.43 10.16 6.29
CA ALA A 143 6.96 11.51 6.20
C ALA A 143 7.20 12.00 4.76
N ASP A 144 7.13 11.10 3.78
CA ASP A 144 7.25 11.41 2.35
C ASP A 144 5.87 11.60 1.66
N LEU A 145 4.78 11.54 2.43
CA LEU A 145 3.43 11.90 1.98
C LEU A 145 3.18 13.41 2.06
#